data_AF-A0A954FYU1-F1
#
_entry.id   AF-A0A954FYU1-F1
#
_cell.length_a   1.000
_cell.length_b   1.000
_cell.length_c   1.000
_cell.angle_alpha   90.00
_cell.angle_beta   90.00
_cell.angle_gamma   90.00
#
_symmetry.space_group_name_H-M   'P 1'
#
loop_
_entity.id
_entity.type
_entity.pdbx_description
1 polymer ?
#
loop_
_entity_poly.entity_id
_entity_poly.type
_entity_poly.pdbx_seq_one_letter_code
_entity_poly.pdbx_strand_id
1 'polypeptide(L)'
;VRVNTVSDTASDSDYTFLSNKLVTIPAGELSTQVTVHVHDDEIQEVDETFSLLLSDPRLGGESLPADLDIADGIGQGTILNDDGLPGSIFTITGEKIVEGDFGDSFLKFTITRTGGSMGDLNFDTSVEFTTVNGTAVAGEDFTTQTDTIHFSANAYVTSQTAVVFVYIEGDTYQELSETVIGRLSNPTGGSFLKGNVTTQDAVGIITNDDSDFKFQNTFSADPVHANHTEDASGRSVAIDGDFMVVGAPYNSRADFEAGVVYVYARNQQGTPLDQTDDTWDYETILQPPISGERFHFGISVAIYGDTIVVGAERDASGAVYVFTRVGDDWKSEPPQVKEIRVSGLSANAYFGTAVAIYENAIVVGAHTGVQGKLIHGSAYVFEKQGDHWSDYSVRELVHPVPDYDDYFGDKVAIYGEL
;
A
#
# COMPACT_ATOMS: atom_id res chain seq x y z
N VAL A 1 -45.73 46.34 46.75
CA VAL A 1 -44.39 45.78 47.04
C VAL A 1 -43.38 46.44 46.13
N ARG A 2 -42.13 46.57 46.54
CA ARG A 2 -41.05 47.05 45.68
C ARG A 2 -40.28 45.91 45.07
N VAL A 3 -39.85 46.09 43.83
CA VAL A 3 -39.16 45.08 43.04
C VAL A 3 -37.82 45.61 42.56
N ASN A 4 -36.78 44.80 42.75
CA ASN A 4 -35.46 45.01 42.16
C ASN A 4 -35.06 43.78 41.35
N THR A 5 -34.25 43.96 40.32
CA THR A 5 -33.53 42.86 39.65
C THR A 5 -32.07 42.88 40.07
N VAL A 6 -31.46 41.71 40.20
CA VAL A 6 -30.04 41.51 40.49
C VAL A 6 -29.48 40.52 39.48
N SER A 7 -28.37 40.90 38.84
CA SER A 7 -27.61 40.04 37.94
C SER A 7 -27.11 38.79 38.66
N ASP A 8 -27.33 37.62 38.05
CA ASP A 8 -26.64 36.38 38.43
C ASP A 8 -25.52 36.11 37.41
N THR A 9 -25.83 35.44 36.29
CA THR A 9 -24.92 35.30 35.14
C THR A 9 -25.17 36.35 34.06
N ALA A 10 -26.37 36.93 33.99
CA ALA A 10 -26.71 38.03 33.08
C ALA A 10 -26.19 39.39 33.58
N SER A 11 -26.10 40.36 32.69
CA SER A 11 -25.51 41.69 32.88
C SER A 11 -26.38 42.81 32.28
N ASP A 12 -25.84 44.04 32.30
CA ASP A 12 -26.50 45.24 31.78
C ASP A 12 -26.71 45.21 30.25
N SER A 13 -25.97 44.39 29.51
CA SER A 13 -26.21 44.20 28.07
C SER A 13 -27.47 43.39 27.80
N ASP A 14 -27.90 42.55 28.73
CA ASP A 14 -28.80 41.42 28.42
C ASP A 14 -30.24 41.71 28.86
N TYR A 15 -30.44 42.62 29.83
CA TYR A 15 -31.77 43.07 30.23
C TYR A 15 -31.79 44.45 30.91
N THR A 16 -32.97 45.07 30.93
CA THR A 16 -33.18 46.35 31.63
C THR A 16 -33.46 46.14 33.12
N PHE A 17 -32.59 46.64 33.99
CA PHE A 17 -32.79 46.55 35.44
C PHE A 17 -34.07 47.24 35.93
N LEU A 18 -34.71 46.61 36.91
CA LEU A 18 -35.67 47.24 37.77
C LEU A 18 -34.97 47.70 39.05
N SER A 19 -35.07 48.99 39.36
CA SER A 19 -34.62 49.54 40.62
C SER A 19 -35.79 50.17 41.37
N ASN A 20 -36.05 49.66 42.57
CA ASN A 20 -37.02 50.17 43.53
C ASN A 20 -38.44 50.34 42.96
N LYS A 21 -38.80 49.55 41.93
CA LYS A 21 -40.05 49.67 41.17
C LYS A 21 -41.23 49.31 42.06
N LEU A 22 -42.14 50.26 42.28
CA LEU A 22 -43.35 50.01 43.06
C LEU A 22 -44.35 49.24 42.19
N VAL A 23 -44.76 48.08 42.67
CA VAL A 23 -45.73 47.20 42.01
C VAL A 23 -46.93 47.00 42.95
N THR A 24 -48.12 47.15 42.39
CA THR A 24 -49.39 47.05 43.12
C THR A 24 -50.12 45.78 42.67
N ILE A 25 -50.54 44.97 43.64
CA ILE A 25 -51.55 43.92 43.44
C ILE A 25 -52.90 44.60 43.70
N PRO A 26 -53.79 44.73 42.70
CA PRO A 26 -55.09 45.37 42.89
C PRO A 26 -55.95 44.66 43.94
N ALA A 27 -56.85 45.40 44.59
CA ALA A 27 -57.78 44.80 45.55
C ALA A 27 -58.66 43.75 44.86
N GLY A 28 -58.71 42.54 45.43
CA GLY A 28 -59.44 41.40 44.86
C GLY A 28 -58.58 40.47 44.00
N GLU A 29 -57.36 40.88 43.62
CA GLU A 29 -56.42 40.04 42.88
C GLU A 29 -55.46 39.33 43.82
N LEU A 30 -55.00 38.14 43.41
CA LEU A 30 -54.00 37.36 44.14
C LEU A 30 -52.58 37.57 43.58
N SER A 31 -52.45 38.18 42.40
CA SER A 31 -51.16 38.36 41.72
C SER A 31 -51.16 39.60 40.84
N THR A 32 -49.97 39.99 40.40
CA THR A 32 -49.74 41.04 39.42
C THR A 32 -48.49 40.69 38.64
N GLN A 33 -48.35 41.23 37.42
CA GLN A 33 -47.21 40.92 36.57
C GLN A 33 -46.13 42.00 36.68
N VAL A 34 -44.88 41.56 36.66
CA VAL A 34 -43.72 42.44 36.56
C VAL A 34 -43.01 42.12 35.24
N THR A 35 -43.00 43.08 34.33
CA THR A 35 -42.22 42.97 33.09
C THR A 35 -40.80 43.46 33.32
N VAL A 36 -39.84 42.60 32.99
CA VAL A 36 -38.42 42.89 32.77
C VAL A 36 -38.21 42.78 31.26
N HIS A 37 -37.58 43.77 30.63
CA HIS A 37 -37.31 43.73 29.19
C HIS A 37 -35.93 43.12 28.99
N VAL A 38 -35.86 42.05 28.20
CA VAL A 38 -34.60 41.51 27.71
C VAL A 38 -34.12 42.37 26.53
N HIS A 39 -32.81 42.43 26.38
CA HIS A 39 -32.15 43.01 25.22
C HIS A 39 -31.83 41.86 24.27
N ASP A 40 -32.23 42.05 23.02
CA ASP A 40 -32.07 41.10 21.92
C ASP A 40 -30.88 41.57 21.10
N ASP A 41 -29.94 40.69 20.76
CA ASP A 41 -28.86 41.03 19.85
C ASP A 41 -28.61 39.96 18.76
N GLU A 42 -27.37 39.71 18.34
CA GLU A 42 -27.05 38.66 17.35
C GLU A 42 -25.78 37.89 17.77
N ILE A 43 -25.29 38.14 18.98
CA ILE A 43 -24.06 37.58 19.54
C ILE A 43 -24.43 36.27 20.23
N GLN A 44 -23.73 35.19 19.86
CA GLN A 44 -23.94 33.91 20.51
C GLN A 44 -23.45 33.96 21.96
N GLU A 45 -24.37 33.71 22.89
CA GLU A 45 -24.14 33.67 24.32
C GLU A 45 -24.59 32.31 24.90
N VAL A 46 -24.32 32.07 26.18
CA VAL A 46 -24.89 30.92 26.90
C VAL A 46 -26.21 31.34 27.54
N ASP A 47 -27.06 30.39 27.95
CA ASP A 47 -28.24 30.76 28.76
C ASP A 47 -27.81 31.48 30.04
N GLU A 48 -28.46 32.60 30.33
CA GLU A 48 -28.10 33.48 31.45
C GLU A 48 -29.24 33.62 32.45
N THR A 49 -28.92 34.08 33.66
CA THR A 49 -29.88 34.18 34.76
C THR A 49 -29.81 35.54 35.45
N PHE A 50 -30.97 35.98 35.96
CA PHE A 50 -31.08 37.10 36.88
C PHE A 50 -32.14 36.79 37.94
N SER A 51 -32.02 37.45 39.09
CA SER A 51 -32.95 37.29 40.21
C SER A 51 -33.82 38.53 40.40
N LEU A 52 -35.09 38.33 40.73
CA LEU A 52 -36.07 39.35 41.09
C LEU A 52 -36.28 39.33 42.60
N LEU A 53 -35.99 40.44 43.27
CA LEU A 53 -36.07 40.61 44.72
C LEU A 53 -37.27 41.47 45.11
N LEU A 54 -38.11 40.94 45.99
CA LEU A 54 -39.21 41.67 46.62
C LEU A 54 -38.73 42.37 47.90
N SER A 55 -39.17 43.60 48.12
CA SER A 55 -38.84 44.41 49.29
C SER A 55 -39.96 45.40 49.62
N ASP A 56 -39.91 46.03 50.80
CA ASP A 56 -40.83 47.11 51.23
C ASP A 56 -42.30 46.82 50.86
N PRO A 57 -42.91 45.76 51.44
CA PRO A 57 -44.31 45.47 51.20
C PRO A 57 -45.16 46.59 51.84
N ARG A 58 -46.23 46.99 51.15
CA ARG A 58 -47.07 48.14 51.51
C ARG A 58 -48.55 47.80 51.37
N LEU A 59 -49.38 48.36 52.25
CA LEU A 59 -50.84 48.23 52.19
C LEU A 59 -51.46 49.63 52.19
N GLY A 60 -52.31 49.93 51.20
CA GLY A 60 -52.95 51.24 51.09
C GLY A 60 -51.98 52.41 50.84
N GLY A 61 -50.75 52.14 50.38
CA GLY A 61 -49.71 53.15 50.12
C GLY A 61 -48.77 53.41 51.30
N GLU A 62 -49.15 53.02 52.51
CA GLU A 62 -48.35 53.15 53.72
C GLU A 62 -47.40 51.95 53.89
N SER A 63 -46.20 52.22 54.43
CA SER A 63 -45.27 51.17 54.84
C SER A 63 -45.77 50.59 56.17
N LEU A 64 -46.17 49.32 56.18
CA LEU A 64 -46.63 48.63 57.39
C LEU A 64 -45.75 47.39 57.63
N PRO A 65 -44.70 47.50 58.48
CA PRO A 65 -43.70 46.44 58.64
C PRO A 65 -44.06 45.31 59.60
N ALA A 66 -45.19 45.37 60.34
CA ALA A 66 -45.46 44.42 61.42
C ALA A 66 -46.35 43.21 61.03
N ASP A 67 -47.25 43.39 60.06
CA ASP A 67 -48.29 42.39 59.73
C ASP A 67 -48.21 41.86 58.28
N LEU A 68 -47.24 42.31 57.48
CA LEU A 68 -47.09 41.92 56.07
C LEU A 68 -45.67 41.39 55.82
N ASP A 69 -45.54 40.07 55.79
CA ASP A 69 -44.26 39.37 55.62
C ASP A 69 -44.04 38.92 54.16
N ILE A 70 -42.79 38.94 53.71
CA ILE A 70 -42.38 38.37 52.42
C ILE A 70 -41.82 36.99 52.71
N ALA A 71 -42.68 35.97 52.66
CA ALA A 71 -42.30 34.58 52.92
C ALA A 71 -41.39 34.00 51.82
N ASP A 72 -41.60 34.43 50.57
CA ASP A 72 -40.76 34.11 49.42
C ASP A 72 -40.51 35.41 48.64
N GLY A 73 -39.26 35.87 48.68
CA GLY A 73 -38.86 37.17 48.18
C GLY A 73 -37.99 37.12 46.94
N ILE A 74 -37.67 35.94 46.41
CA ILE A 74 -36.71 35.77 45.33
C ILE A 74 -37.32 34.90 44.23
N GLY A 75 -37.40 35.43 43.02
CA GLY A 75 -37.72 34.63 41.82
C GLY A 75 -36.57 34.71 40.82
N GLN A 76 -36.17 33.60 40.21
CA GLN A 76 -35.15 33.58 39.17
C GLN A 76 -35.79 33.64 37.77
N GLY A 77 -35.24 34.47 36.89
CA GLY A 77 -35.50 34.48 35.46
C GLY A 77 -34.30 33.93 34.69
N THR A 78 -34.56 33.26 33.56
CA THR A 78 -33.55 32.77 32.63
C THR A 78 -33.75 33.47 31.29
N ILE A 79 -32.68 34.06 30.74
CA ILE A 79 -32.61 34.55 29.37
C ILE A 79 -32.03 33.39 28.55
N LEU A 80 -32.78 32.91 27.56
CA LEU A 80 -32.35 31.82 26.70
C LEU A 80 -31.61 32.42 25.52
N ASN A 81 -30.46 31.86 25.15
CA ASN A 81 -29.77 32.28 23.93
C ASN A 81 -30.59 31.85 22.71
N ASP A 82 -31.19 32.80 22.00
CA ASP A 82 -31.80 32.61 20.69
C ASP A 82 -30.93 33.16 19.53
N ASP A 83 -29.76 33.69 19.86
CA ASP A 83 -28.79 34.24 18.93
C ASP A 83 -27.80 33.19 18.41
N GLY A 84 -27.81 33.04 17.09
CA GLY A 84 -27.06 32.03 16.35
C GLY A 84 -27.79 30.69 16.21
N LEU A 85 -28.17 30.35 14.98
CA LEU A 85 -28.13 28.96 14.56
C LEU A 85 -26.65 28.64 14.33
N PRO A 86 -25.91 27.94 15.22
CA PRO A 86 -24.68 27.33 14.78
C PRO A 86 -25.12 26.23 13.82
N GLY A 87 -25.05 26.52 12.53
CA GLY A 87 -25.03 25.46 11.54
C GLY A 87 -24.00 24.44 12.01
N SER A 88 -24.43 23.22 12.32
CA SER A 88 -23.47 22.18 12.69
C SER A 88 -22.57 21.88 11.49
N ILE A 89 -21.32 21.51 11.75
CA ILE A 89 -20.33 21.28 10.69
C ILE A 89 -20.32 19.80 10.36
N PHE A 90 -20.56 19.47 9.09
CA PHE A 90 -20.31 18.14 8.56
C PHE A 90 -18.88 17.99 8.03
N THR A 91 -18.32 16.82 8.24
CA THR A 91 -17.06 16.35 7.64
C THR A 91 -17.21 14.90 7.24
N ILE A 92 -16.35 14.45 6.34
CA ILE A 92 -16.30 13.06 5.87
C ILE A 92 -14.84 12.58 5.82
N THR A 93 -14.64 11.29 6.14
CA THR A 93 -13.38 10.57 5.93
C THR A 93 -13.66 9.21 5.30
N GLY A 94 -12.81 8.78 4.37
CA GLY A 94 -12.85 7.43 3.77
C GLY A 94 -11.76 6.54 4.36
N GLU A 95 -12.05 5.24 4.43
CA GLU A 95 -11.08 4.22 4.88
C GLU A 95 -10.30 3.61 3.70
N LYS A 96 -9.40 2.70 4.04
CA LYS A 96 -8.77 1.78 3.10
C LYS A 96 -9.28 0.36 3.37
N ILE A 97 -9.66 -0.36 2.34
CA ILE A 97 -10.10 -1.76 2.40
C ILE A 97 -9.31 -2.59 1.39
N VAL A 98 -9.20 -3.89 1.68
CA VAL A 98 -8.73 -4.88 0.72
C VAL A 98 -9.92 -5.33 -0.12
N GLU A 99 -9.74 -5.44 -1.43
CA GLU A 99 -10.80 -5.75 -2.39
C GLU A 99 -11.47 -7.10 -2.08
N GLY A 100 -10.66 -8.16 -1.99
CA GLY A 100 -11.08 -9.52 -1.68
C GLY A 100 -11.75 -10.24 -2.85
N ASP A 101 -11.53 -11.55 -2.98
CA ASP A 101 -11.89 -12.26 -4.21
C ASP A 101 -13.39 -12.54 -4.39
N PHE A 102 -14.11 -12.76 -3.28
CA PHE A 102 -15.52 -13.18 -3.26
C PHE A 102 -16.24 -12.78 -1.97
N GLY A 103 -17.53 -12.45 -2.08
CA GLY A 103 -18.40 -12.14 -0.95
C GLY A 103 -18.50 -10.64 -0.66
N ASP A 104 -19.15 -10.28 0.44
CA ASP A 104 -19.46 -8.88 0.71
C ASP A 104 -18.26 -8.13 1.31
N SER A 105 -17.57 -7.33 0.48
CA SER A 105 -16.55 -6.36 0.89
C SER A 105 -17.15 -4.95 0.95
N PHE A 106 -16.84 -4.19 2.01
CA PHE A 106 -17.39 -2.83 2.19
C PHE A 106 -16.32 -1.79 2.51
N LEU A 107 -16.19 -0.81 1.63
CA LEU A 107 -15.46 0.42 1.88
C LEU A 107 -16.32 1.36 2.74
N LYS A 108 -15.73 1.92 3.79
CA LYS A 108 -16.47 2.75 4.76
C LYS A 108 -16.15 4.22 4.60
N PHE A 109 -17.21 5.02 4.61
CA PHE A 109 -17.12 6.46 4.79
C PHE A 109 -17.75 6.85 6.12
N THR A 110 -17.00 7.56 6.95
CA THR A 110 -17.49 8.08 8.23
C THR A 110 -17.85 9.56 8.07
N ILE A 111 -19.11 9.88 8.32
CA ILE A 111 -19.64 11.23 8.30
C ILE A 111 -19.75 11.69 9.75
N THR A 112 -19.13 12.84 10.05
CA THR A 112 -19.12 13.42 11.40
C THR A 112 -19.78 14.79 11.38
N ARG A 113 -20.81 14.95 12.22
CA ARG A 113 -21.48 16.22 12.54
C ARG A 113 -20.92 16.76 13.84
N THR A 114 -20.46 18.01 13.87
CA THR A 114 -19.86 18.62 15.07
C THR A 114 -20.48 19.97 15.41
N GLY A 115 -20.56 20.25 16.71
CA GLY A 115 -20.88 21.55 17.31
C GLY A 115 -19.69 22.04 18.16
N GLY A 116 -19.62 23.35 18.42
CA GLY A 116 -18.57 23.95 19.25
C GLY A 116 -18.80 23.71 20.75
N SER A 117 -20.06 23.70 21.18
CA SER A 117 -20.51 23.57 22.56
C SER A 117 -21.66 22.57 22.71
N MET A 118 -21.95 22.14 23.94
CA MET A 118 -23.20 21.41 24.23
C MET A 118 -24.40 22.33 23.90
N GLY A 119 -25.46 21.76 23.35
CA GLY A 119 -26.62 22.51 22.86
C GLY A 119 -26.60 22.75 21.35
N ASP A 120 -25.43 22.90 20.73
CA ASP A 120 -25.28 23.22 19.31
C ASP A 120 -25.89 22.17 18.36
N LEU A 121 -26.05 20.93 18.81
CA LEU A 121 -26.61 19.83 18.01
C LEU A 121 -28.09 19.56 18.33
N ASN A 122 -28.79 20.46 19.01
CA ASN A 122 -30.19 20.31 19.45
C ASN A 122 -31.25 20.59 18.36
N PHE A 123 -30.99 20.15 17.14
CA PHE A 123 -31.96 20.20 16.05
C PHE A 123 -31.74 19.05 15.07
N ASP A 124 -32.82 18.61 14.44
CA ASP A 124 -32.78 17.60 13.38
C ASP A 124 -32.17 18.20 12.11
N THR A 125 -31.30 17.44 11.46
CA THR A 125 -30.64 17.85 10.21
C THR A 125 -30.34 16.62 9.36
N SER A 126 -29.96 16.85 8.11
CA SER A 126 -29.51 15.83 7.19
C SER A 126 -28.40 16.35 6.29
N VAL A 127 -27.64 15.42 5.72
CA VAL A 127 -26.69 15.69 4.64
C VAL A 127 -26.80 14.56 3.61
N GLU A 128 -26.73 14.90 2.33
CA GLU A 128 -26.73 13.91 1.26
C GLU A 128 -25.32 13.35 1.05
N PHE A 129 -25.24 12.07 0.73
CA PHE A 129 -24.02 11.35 0.38
C PHE A 129 -24.17 10.74 -1.01
N THR A 130 -23.14 10.81 -1.83
CA THR A 130 -23.05 10.08 -3.10
C THR A 130 -21.62 9.64 -3.38
N THR A 131 -21.44 8.47 -3.97
CA THR A 131 -20.13 8.02 -4.49
C THR A 131 -19.86 8.61 -5.87
N VAL A 132 -18.60 8.94 -6.12
CA VAL A 132 -18.09 9.43 -7.40
C VAL A 132 -16.84 8.62 -7.76
N ASN A 133 -16.68 8.31 -9.05
CA ASN A 133 -15.50 7.60 -9.55
C ASN A 133 -14.22 8.39 -9.20
N GLY A 134 -13.22 7.69 -8.67
CA GLY A 134 -11.85 8.16 -8.57
C GLY A 134 -11.03 7.56 -9.71
N THR A 135 -10.08 6.69 -9.37
CA THR A 135 -9.51 5.76 -10.35
C THR A 135 -10.39 4.53 -10.56
N ALA A 136 -11.18 4.15 -9.54
CA ALA A 136 -12.19 3.11 -9.64
C ALA A 136 -13.46 3.62 -10.36
N VAL A 137 -14.08 2.73 -11.11
CA VAL A 137 -15.27 2.85 -11.94
C VAL A 137 -16.47 2.13 -11.31
N ALA A 138 -17.56 2.88 -11.09
CA ALA A 138 -18.79 2.29 -10.58
C ALA A 138 -19.38 1.23 -11.54
N GLY A 139 -19.75 0.08 -10.99
CA GLY A 139 -20.26 -1.09 -11.71
C GLY A 139 -19.18 -2.05 -12.18
N GLU A 140 -17.91 -1.67 -12.08
CA GLU A 140 -16.75 -2.55 -12.27
C GLU A 140 -16.14 -2.86 -10.90
N ASP A 141 -15.68 -1.86 -10.15
CA ASP A 141 -14.94 -2.10 -8.87
C ASP A 141 -15.79 -1.80 -7.62
N PHE A 142 -16.87 -1.04 -7.76
CA PHE A 142 -17.79 -0.75 -6.66
C PHE A 142 -19.22 -0.44 -7.14
N THR A 143 -20.21 -0.67 -6.28
CA THR A 143 -21.59 -0.27 -6.57
C THR A 143 -21.84 1.20 -6.16
N THR A 144 -22.44 2.00 -7.05
CA THR A 144 -22.81 3.39 -6.74
C THR A 144 -23.74 3.45 -5.54
N GLN A 145 -23.36 4.24 -4.53
CA GLN A 145 -24.15 4.47 -3.33
C GLN A 145 -24.61 5.93 -3.27
N THR A 146 -25.89 6.15 -3.02
CA THR A 146 -26.47 7.46 -2.71
C THR A 146 -27.37 7.32 -1.49
N ASP A 147 -27.29 8.27 -0.56
CA ASP A 147 -28.04 8.23 0.70
C ASP A 147 -28.36 9.64 1.21
N THR A 148 -29.41 9.78 2.02
CA THR A 148 -29.67 10.99 2.82
C THR A 148 -29.49 10.63 4.29
N ILE A 149 -28.40 11.09 4.88
CA ILE A 149 -28.01 10.73 6.24
C ILE A 149 -28.70 11.68 7.21
N HIS A 150 -29.55 11.15 8.08
CA HIS A 150 -30.30 11.92 9.08
C HIS A 150 -29.62 11.90 10.45
N PHE A 151 -29.54 13.06 11.09
CA PHE A 151 -29.05 13.23 12.45
C PHE A 151 -30.14 13.88 13.30
N SER A 152 -30.58 13.17 14.35
CA SER A 152 -31.55 13.70 15.30
C SER A 152 -30.94 14.73 16.25
N ALA A 153 -31.75 15.67 16.70
CA ALA A 153 -31.44 16.63 17.74
C ALA A 153 -30.86 15.96 18.99
N ASN A 154 -29.74 16.48 19.50
CA ASN A 154 -29.16 16.07 20.77
C ASN A 154 -28.40 17.21 21.44
N ALA A 155 -28.99 17.79 22.49
CA ALA A 155 -28.41 18.90 23.24
C ALA A 155 -27.18 18.53 24.10
N TYR A 156 -26.90 17.24 24.31
CA TYR A 156 -25.91 16.78 25.30
C TYR A 156 -24.60 16.29 24.69
N VAL A 157 -24.41 16.46 23.38
CA VAL A 157 -23.21 16.01 22.67
C VAL A 157 -22.68 17.12 21.75
N THR A 158 -21.37 17.13 21.54
CA THR A 158 -20.69 18.03 20.59
C THR A 158 -20.33 17.33 19.28
N SER A 159 -20.57 16.02 19.18
CA SER A 159 -20.26 15.23 17.99
C SER A 159 -21.27 14.08 17.82
N GLN A 160 -21.68 13.85 16.57
CA GLN A 160 -22.45 12.68 16.14
C GLN A 160 -21.79 12.08 14.90
N THR A 161 -21.83 10.76 14.75
CA THR A 161 -21.22 10.05 13.61
C THR A 161 -22.22 9.10 12.95
N ALA A 162 -22.14 8.99 11.63
CA ALA A 162 -22.81 7.96 10.85
C ALA A 162 -21.80 7.32 9.90
N VAL A 163 -22.03 6.05 9.53
CA VAL A 163 -21.16 5.32 8.61
C VAL A 163 -21.98 4.88 7.40
N VAL A 164 -21.47 5.19 6.21
CA VAL A 164 -21.99 4.65 4.95
C VAL A 164 -21.06 3.52 4.49
N PHE A 165 -21.67 2.40 4.11
CA PHE A 165 -20.98 1.24 3.55
C PHE A 165 -21.17 1.26 2.03
N VAL A 166 -20.07 1.27 1.29
CA VAL A 166 -20.05 1.16 -0.17
C VAL A 166 -19.58 -0.25 -0.50
N TYR A 167 -20.39 -0.99 -1.25
CA TYR A 167 -20.06 -2.35 -1.66
C TYR A 167 -18.93 -2.34 -2.70
N ILE A 168 -17.93 -3.18 -2.50
CA ILE A 168 -16.79 -3.37 -3.41
C ILE A 168 -17.03 -4.65 -4.21
N GLU A 169 -16.90 -4.55 -5.53
CA GLU A 169 -17.07 -5.64 -6.47
C GLU A 169 -15.72 -6.33 -6.66
N GLY A 170 -15.31 -7.12 -5.67
CA GLY A 170 -14.02 -7.78 -5.75
C GLY A 170 -14.01 -9.01 -6.65
N ASP A 171 -12.87 -9.27 -7.29
CA ASP A 171 -12.69 -10.46 -8.13
C ASP A 171 -11.28 -11.07 -8.04
N THR A 172 -10.83 -11.77 -9.09
CA THR A 172 -9.52 -12.47 -9.11
C THR A 172 -8.60 -11.97 -10.24
N TYR A 173 -8.99 -10.87 -10.88
CA TYR A 173 -8.26 -10.18 -11.92
C TYR A 173 -7.30 -9.20 -11.28
N GLN A 174 -6.10 -9.16 -11.84
CA GLN A 174 -5.09 -8.26 -11.32
C GLN A 174 -5.42 -6.82 -11.69
N GLU A 175 -5.62 -6.00 -10.66
CA GLU A 175 -5.85 -4.57 -10.81
C GLU A 175 -4.84 -3.74 -10.00
N LEU A 176 -4.78 -2.44 -10.25
CA LEU A 176 -4.00 -1.54 -9.39
C LEU A 176 -4.78 -1.25 -8.11
N SER A 177 -4.13 -0.77 -7.06
CA SER A 177 -4.90 -0.17 -5.96
C SER A 177 -5.58 1.10 -6.46
N GLU A 178 -6.86 1.25 -6.13
CA GLU A 178 -7.72 2.27 -6.70
C GLU A 178 -8.40 3.15 -5.64
N THR A 179 -9.08 4.19 -6.11
CA THR A 179 -9.71 5.20 -5.27
C THR A 179 -11.17 5.41 -5.65
N VAL A 180 -12.02 5.50 -4.63
CA VAL A 180 -13.43 5.90 -4.72
C VAL A 180 -13.62 7.19 -3.94
N ILE A 181 -14.39 8.14 -4.47
CA ILE A 181 -14.67 9.41 -3.80
C ILE A 181 -16.06 9.36 -3.15
N GLY A 182 -16.12 9.54 -1.83
CA GLY A 182 -17.37 9.80 -1.12
C GLY A 182 -17.62 11.31 -1.05
N ARG A 183 -18.76 11.79 -1.54
CA ARG A 183 -19.11 13.21 -1.62
C ARG A 183 -20.32 13.54 -0.76
N LEU A 184 -20.20 14.55 0.09
CA LEU A 184 -21.30 15.17 0.80
C LEU A 184 -21.87 16.38 0.05
N SER A 185 -23.18 16.58 0.12
CA SER A 185 -23.88 17.74 -0.43
C SER A 185 -25.15 18.09 0.35
N ASN A 186 -25.71 19.27 0.06
CA ASN A 186 -27.05 19.69 0.51
C ASN A 186 -27.33 19.49 2.02
N PRO A 187 -26.47 20.00 2.93
CA PRO A 187 -26.77 19.97 4.34
C PRO A 187 -28.03 20.81 4.64
N THR A 188 -28.85 20.35 5.59
CA THR A 188 -30.13 21.00 5.95
C THR A 188 -30.10 21.58 7.36
N GLY A 189 -31.17 22.27 7.79
CA GLY A 189 -31.28 22.77 9.17
C GLY A 189 -30.26 23.85 9.55
N GLY A 190 -29.73 24.58 8.57
CA GLY A 190 -28.69 25.60 8.79
C GLY A 190 -27.26 25.05 8.89
N SER A 191 -27.08 23.73 8.89
CA SER A 191 -25.76 23.07 8.90
C SER A 191 -24.96 23.36 7.63
N PHE A 192 -23.63 23.25 7.72
CA PHE A 192 -22.73 23.47 6.59
C PHE A 192 -21.63 22.41 6.50
N LEU A 193 -21.08 22.25 5.29
CA LEU A 193 -19.90 21.42 5.08
C LEU A 193 -18.65 22.20 5.53
N LYS A 194 -17.64 21.52 6.09
CA LYS A 194 -16.42 22.17 6.55
C LYS A 194 -15.79 23.03 5.45
N GLY A 195 -15.52 24.29 5.77
CA GLY A 195 -15.01 25.29 4.81
C GLY A 195 -16.09 26.05 4.04
N ASN A 196 -17.38 25.86 4.39
CA ASN A 196 -18.53 26.51 3.76
C ASN A 196 -18.58 26.30 2.23
N VAL A 197 -18.40 25.04 1.83
CA VAL A 197 -18.39 24.59 0.43
C VAL A 197 -19.72 23.94 0.06
N THR A 198 -20.04 23.89 -1.24
CA THR A 198 -21.25 23.24 -1.76
C THR A 198 -21.16 21.71 -1.75
N THR A 199 -19.95 21.17 -1.86
CA THR A 199 -19.67 19.74 -1.81
C THR A 199 -18.37 19.48 -1.04
N GLN A 200 -18.30 18.37 -0.33
CA GLN A 200 -17.10 17.96 0.40
C GLN A 200 -16.78 16.50 0.12
N ASP A 201 -15.55 16.25 -0.31
CA ASP A 201 -15.10 14.94 -0.75
C ASP A 201 -14.17 14.29 0.29
N ALA A 202 -14.22 12.97 0.37
CA ALA A 202 -13.21 12.12 0.99
C ALA A 202 -12.81 11.01 0.04
N VAL A 203 -11.54 10.61 0.10
CA VAL A 203 -11.00 9.48 -0.66
C VAL A 203 -11.12 8.22 0.19
N GLY A 204 -11.73 7.18 -0.37
CA GLY A 204 -11.55 5.80 0.09
C GLY A 204 -10.64 5.04 -0.87
N ILE A 205 -9.91 4.05 -0.36
CA ILE A 205 -8.91 3.29 -1.13
C ILE A 205 -9.30 1.80 -1.15
N ILE A 206 -9.34 1.22 -2.35
CA ILE A 206 -9.48 -0.22 -2.57
C ILE A 206 -8.07 -0.74 -2.88
N THR A 207 -7.57 -1.71 -2.13
CA THR A 207 -6.27 -2.30 -2.43
C THR A 207 -6.37 -3.72 -2.92
N ASN A 208 -5.81 -3.92 -4.11
CA ASN A 208 -5.56 -5.20 -4.74
C ASN A 208 -4.85 -6.17 -3.79
N ASP A 209 -5.44 -7.36 -3.62
CA ASP A 209 -4.88 -8.54 -2.95
C ASP A 209 -4.63 -9.73 -3.89
N ASP A 210 -4.87 -9.58 -5.18
CA ASP A 210 -4.51 -10.57 -6.19
C ASP A 210 -3.01 -10.60 -6.47
N SER A 211 -2.44 -11.81 -6.39
CA SER A 211 -1.03 -12.06 -6.68
C SER A 211 -0.78 -12.32 -8.17
N ASP A 212 0.31 -11.76 -8.68
CA ASP A 212 0.91 -11.99 -10.00
C ASP A 212 1.54 -13.38 -10.19
N PHE A 213 1.74 -14.16 -9.12
CA PHE A 213 2.37 -15.48 -9.20
C PHE A 213 1.35 -16.61 -9.38
N LYS A 214 0.92 -16.83 -10.63
CA LYS A 214 0.23 -18.07 -11.02
C LYS A 214 1.26 -19.06 -11.57
N PHE A 215 1.17 -20.32 -11.14
CA PHE A 215 1.90 -21.40 -11.77
C PHE A 215 1.46 -21.48 -13.24
N GLN A 216 2.30 -21.00 -14.17
CA GLN A 216 1.95 -20.93 -15.58
C GLN A 216 2.03 -22.31 -16.24
N ASN A 217 3.20 -22.96 -16.14
CA ASN A 217 3.43 -24.26 -16.77
C ASN A 217 4.56 -25.03 -16.09
N THR A 218 4.50 -26.37 -16.13
CA THR A 218 5.68 -27.21 -15.90
C THR A 218 6.52 -27.23 -17.16
N PHE A 219 7.71 -26.65 -17.13
CA PHE A 219 8.71 -26.95 -18.16
C PHE A 219 9.32 -28.31 -17.87
N SER A 220 8.87 -29.31 -18.62
CA SER A 220 9.52 -30.61 -18.64
C SER A 220 10.64 -30.58 -19.68
N ALA A 221 11.77 -31.16 -19.33
CA ALA A 221 12.85 -31.34 -20.29
C ALA A 221 12.32 -32.11 -21.52
N ASP A 222 12.81 -31.79 -22.71
CA ASP A 222 12.31 -32.37 -23.97
C ASP A 222 12.19 -33.90 -23.89
N PRO A 223 11.00 -34.51 -24.06
CA PRO A 223 10.81 -35.93 -23.79
C PRO A 223 11.52 -36.85 -24.79
N VAL A 224 12.04 -36.31 -25.91
CA VAL A 224 12.77 -37.05 -26.93
C VAL A 224 14.29 -37.01 -26.66
N HIS A 225 14.79 -35.91 -26.09
CA HIS A 225 16.23 -35.63 -25.93
C HIS A 225 16.69 -35.56 -24.47
N ALA A 226 15.77 -35.40 -23.53
CA ALA A 226 15.99 -35.14 -22.11
C ALA A 226 15.22 -36.10 -21.17
N ASN A 227 14.71 -37.21 -21.71
CA ASN A 227 14.03 -38.25 -20.94
C ASN A 227 15.03 -39.25 -20.34
N HIS A 228 15.99 -38.74 -19.57
CA HIS A 228 16.96 -39.54 -18.87
C HIS A 228 16.72 -39.40 -17.36
N THR A 229 16.40 -40.50 -16.68
CA THR A 229 16.36 -40.51 -15.21
C THR A 229 17.76 -40.18 -14.67
N GLU A 230 17.81 -39.39 -13.59
CA GLU A 230 19.04 -39.01 -12.87
C GLU A 230 19.95 -38.01 -13.60
N ASP A 231 19.52 -37.38 -14.70
CA ASP A 231 20.34 -36.40 -15.44
C ASP A 231 20.46 -35.02 -14.76
N ALA A 232 19.67 -34.80 -13.69
CA ALA A 232 19.52 -33.56 -12.96
C ALA A 232 19.22 -32.36 -13.86
N SER A 233 18.36 -32.53 -14.87
CA SER A 233 17.82 -31.39 -15.63
C SER A 233 17.20 -30.35 -14.69
N GLY A 234 17.50 -29.07 -14.94
CA GLY A 234 17.13 -27.97 -14.05
C GLY A 234 18.10 -27.75 -12.89
N ARG A 235 19.26 -28.45 -12.86
CA ARG A 235 20.29 -28.24 -11.83
C ARG A 235 20.81 -26.80 -11.80
N SER A 236 20.84 -26.16 -12.96
CA SER A 236 21.15 -24.76 -13.16
C SER A 236 20.19 -24.18 -14.22
N VAL A 237 19.79 -22.92 -14.04
CA VAL A 237 18.92 -22.20 -14.97
C VAL A 237 19.36 -20.74 -15.05
N ALA A 238 19.33 -20.17 -16.25
CA ALA A 238 19.55 -18.75 -16.49
C ALA A 238 18.64 -18.24 -17.60
N ILE A 239 18.16 -17.01 -17.49
CA ILE A 239 17.25 -16.38 -18.46
C ILE A 239 17.80 -14.98 -18.76
N ASP A 240 17.86 -14.64 -20.05
CA ASP A 240 18.04 -13.27 -20.50
C ASP A 240 17.23 -13.03 -21.78
N GLY A 241 16.46 -11.94 -21.78
CA GLY A 241 15.50 -11.63 -22.83
C GLY A 241 14.58 -12.80 -23.20
N ASP A 242 14.65 -13.20 -24.47
CA ASP A 242 13.84 -14.26 -25.08
C ASP A 242 14.47 -15.65 -24.99
N PHE A 243 15.52 -15.85 -24.18
CA PHE A 243 16.21 -17.14 -24.09
C PHE A 243 16.33 -17.64 -22.65
N MET A 244 16.00 -18.91 -22.46
CA MET A 244 16.16 -19.64 -21.21
C MET A 244 17.12 -20.80 -21.44
N VAL A 245 18.06 -20.97 -20.52
CA VAL A 245 19.14 -21.95 -20.57
C VAL A 245 19.03 -22.86 -19.37
N VAL A 246 18.95 -24.17 -19.59
CA VAL A 246 18.73 -25.17 -18.54
C VAL A 246 19.84 -26.23 -18.58
N GLY A 247 20.59 -26.35 -17.50
CA GLY A 247 21.66 -27.34 -17.38
C GLY A 247 21.17 -28.72 -16.89
N ALA A 248 21.72 -29.78 -17.49
CA ALA A 248 21.52 -31.18 -17.11
C ALA A 248 22.88 -31.90 -17.04
N PRO A 249 23.67 -31.68 -15.98
CA PRO A 249 25.08 -32.08 -15.91
C PRO A 249 25.33 -33.59 -15.88
N TYR A 250 24.32 -34.40 -15.54
CA TYR A 250 24.47 -35.86 -15.46
C TYR A 250 23.84 -36.57 -16.65
N ASN A 251 23.43 -35.83 -17.69
CA ASN A 251 22.90 -36.42 -18.90
C ASN A 251 23.95 -37.32 -19.58
N SER A 252 23.53 -38.56 -19.87
CA SER A 252 24.41 -39.68 -20.25
C SER A 252 24.20 -40.19 -21.67
N ARG A 253 23.68 -39.36 -22.58
CA ARG A 253 23.30 -39.70 -23.98
C ARG A 253 24.38 -40.42 -24.81
N ALA A 254 25.64 -40.48 -24.36
CA ALA A 254 26.76 -41.19 -24.99
C ALA A 254 27.60 -42.04 -24.01
N ASP A 255 26.96 -42.76 -23.08
CA ASP A 255 27.56 -43.72 -22.11
C ASP A 255 28.42 -43.12 -20.98
N PHE A 256 28.53 -41.80 -20.88
CA PHE A 256 29.21 -41.08 -19.80
C PHE A 256 28.43 -39.83 -19.41
N GLU A 257 28.49 -39.44 -18.11
CA GLU A 257 27.90 -38.22 -17.52
C GLU A 257 28.62 -36.95 -18.03
N ALA A 258 28.65 -36.77 -19.35
CA ALA A 258 29.24 -35.62 -20.01
C ALA A 258 28.45 -34.36 -19.66
N GLY A 259 27.12 -34.48 -19.58
CA GLY A 259 26.22 -33.36 -19.32
C GLY A 259 25.87 -32.59 -20.59
N VAL A 260 24.75 -31.88 -20.55
CA VAL A 260 24.21 -31.08 -21.66
C VAL A 260 23.55 -29.82 -21.14
N VAL A 261 23.32 -28.87 -22.04
CA VAL A 261 22.52 -27.66 -21.77
C VAL A 261 21.41 -27.56 -22.81
N TYR A 262 20.17 -27.35 -22.36
CA TYR A 262 19.02 -27.10 -23.22
C TYR A 262 18.80 -25.60 -23.36
N VAL A 263 18.48 -25.15 -24.57
CA VAL A 263 18.12 -23.77 -24.87
C VAL A 263 16.66 -23.73 -25.30
N TYR A 264 15.91 -22.84 -24.68
CA TYR A 264 14.51 -22.56 -24.99
C TYR A 264 14.38 -21.11 -25.44
N ALA A 265 13.56 -20.88 -26.46
CA ALA A 265 13.18 -19.56 -26.93
C ALA A 265 11.80 -19.18 -26.42
N ARG A 266 11.61 -17.91 -26.08
CA ARG A 266 10.31 -17.38 -25.69
C ARG A 266 9.41 -17.30 -26.93
N ASN A 267 8.25 -17.93 -26.85
CA ASN A 267 7.20 -17.84 -27.83
C ASN A 267 6.16 -16.84 -27.36
N GLN A 268 6.17 -15.68 -28.00
CA GLN A 268 5.33 -14.53 -27.65
C GLN A 268 3.87 -14.68 -28.08
N GLN A 269 3.42 -15.84 -28.58
CA GLN A 269 2.05 -16.09 -29.09
C GLN A 269 1.51 -15.06 -30.13
N GLY A 270 2.38 -14.22 -30.70
CA GLY A 270 1.99 -13.12 -31.59
C GLY A 270 1.61 -11.81 -30.86
N THR A 271 1.86 -11.71 -29.56
CA THR A 271 1.51 -10.61 -28.65
C THR A 271 2.76 -10.02 -27.95
N PRO A 272 3.71 -9.36 -28.65
CA PRO A 272 5.01 -8.95 -28.07
C PRO A 272 4.97 -7.97 -26.87
N LEU A 273 3.81 -7.36 -26.60
CA LEU A 273 3.61 -6.44 -25.48
C LEU A 273 2.87 -7.09 -24.30
N ASP A 274 2.32 -8.28 -24.49
CA ASP A 274 1.63 -9.06 -23.47
C ASP A 274 2.46 -10.29 -23.16
N GLN A 275 3.07 -10.33 -21.97
CA GLN A 275 3.89 -11.45 -21.55
C GLN A 275 3.09 -12.51 -20.78
N THR A 276 1.78 -12.31 -20.62
CA THR A 276 0.95 -13.17 -19.76
C THR A 276 0.61 -14.50 -20.42
N ASP A 277 0.68 -14.58 -21.76
CA ASP A 277 0.46 -15.79 -22.55
C ASP A 277 1.75 -16.38 -23.16
N ASP A 278 2.90 -15.74 -22.93
CA ASP A 278 4.21 -16.22 -23.38
C ASP A 278 4.49 -17.66 -22.91
N THR A 279 5.02 -18.49 -23.81
CA THR A 279 5.52 -19.83 -23.48
C THR A 279 7.00 -19.96 -23.80
N TRP A 280 7.64 -21.04 -23.34
CA TRP A 280 9.03 -21.36 -23.69
C TRP A 280 9.08 -22.62 -24.56
N ASP A 281 9.55 -22.45 -25.79
CA ASP A 281 9.66 -23.52 -26.78
C ASP A 281 11.11 -24.04 -26.84
N TYR A 282 11.26 -25.38 -26.82
CA TYR A 282 12.58 -26.00 -26.98
C TYR A 282 13.18 -25.63 -28.33
N GLU A 283 14.44 -25.20 -28.32
CA GLU A 283 15.13 -24.74 -29.50
C GLU A 283 16.28 -25.65 -29.91
N THR A 284 17.23 -25.90 -28.99
CA THR A 284 18.41 -26.71 -29.27
C THR A 284 19.05 -27.27 -28.00
N ILE A 285 20.04 -28.14 -28.19
CA ILE A 285 20.90 -28.69 -27.15
C ILE A 285 22.35 -28.30 -27.43
N LEU A 286 23.02 -27.74 -26.43
CA LEU A 286 24.45 -27.46 -26.44
C LEU A 286 25.20 -28.59 -25.72
N GLN A 287 26.33 -28.98 -26.29
CA GLN A 287 27.11 -30.13 -25.85
C GLN A 287 28.60 -29.75 -25.80
N PRO A 288 29.39 -30.42 -24.94
CA PRO A 288 30.84 -30.27 -24.96
C PRO A 288 31.41 -30.77 -26.32
N PRO A 289 32.52 -30.20 -26.82
CA PRO A 289 33.08 -30.53 -28.13
C PRO A 289 33.59 -31.97 -28.30
N ILE A 290 33.84 -32.68 -27.20
CA ILE A 290 34.34 -34.06 -27.18
C ILE A 290 33.34 -34.91 -26.40
N SER A 291 33.04 -36.12 -26.87
CA SER A 291 32.20 -37.09 -26.17
C SER A 291 33.06 -38.12 -25.43
N GLY A 292 32.57 -38.66 -24.30
CA GLY A 292 33.16 -39.85 -23.66
C GLY A 292 33.88 -39.64 -22.33
N GLU A 293 33.80 -38.47 -21.70
CA GLU A 293 34.33 -38.22 -20.35
C GLU A 293 33.24 -37.64 -19.43
N ARG A 294 33.45 -37.72 -18.11
CA ARG A 294 32.57 -37.09 -17.12
C ARG A 294 32.96 -35.62 -16.98
N PHE A 295 32.24 -34.73 -17.66
CA PHE A 295 32.52 -33.30 -17.62
C PHE A 295 31.65 -32.53 -16.63
N HIS A 296 30.45 -33.05 -16.31
CA HIS A 296 29.40 -32.27 -15.63
C HIS A 296 29.09 -30.96 -16.38
N PHE A 297 29.09 -31.00 -17.71
CA PHE A 297 28.77 -29.85 -18.54
C PHE A 297 27.33 -29.40 -18.27
N GLY A 298 27.13 -28.13 -17.90
CA GLY A 298 25.84 -27.62 -17.46
C GLY A 298 25.64 -27.63 -15.94
N ILE A 299 26.69 -27.89 -15.15
CA ILE A 299 26.61 -27.78 -13.68
C ILE A 299 26.26 -26.35 -13.23
N SER A 300 26.73 -25.37 -14.00
CA SER A 300 26.41 -23.96 -13.88
C SER A 300 26.23 -23.36 -15.27
N VAL A 301 25.26 -22.45 -15.41
CA VAL A 301 24.97 -21.74 -16.66
C VAL A 301 24.72 -20.27 -16.36
N ALA A 302 25.10 -19.41 -17.30
CA ALA A 302 24.74 -17.98 -17.30
C ALA A 302 24.54 -17.50 -18.74
N ILE A 303 23.69 -16.50 -18.95
CA ILE A 303 23.40 -15.92 -20.26
C ILE A 303 23.36 -14.39 -20.17
N TYR A 304 23.94 -13.72 -21.16
CA TYR A 304 23.81 -12.29 -21.38
C TYR A 304 23.88 -11.98 -22.88
N GLY A 305 22.84 -11.36 -23.41
CA GLY A 305 22.62 -11.13 -24.83
C GLY A 305 22.80 -12.41 -25.63
N ASP A 306 23.74 -12.38 -26.57
CA ASP A 306 24.04 -13.50 -27.47
C ASP A 306 25.01 -14.54 -26.88
N THR A 307 25.40 -14.41 -25.60
CA THR A 307 26.46 -15.25 -25.01
C THR A 307 25.92 -16.16 -23.90
N ILE A 308 26.10 -17.47 -24.06
CA ILE A 308 25.86 -18.48 -23.03
C ILE A 308 27.20 -18.98 -22.49
N VAL A 309 27.33 -19.03 -21.17
CA VAL A 309 28.50 -19.54 -20.46
C VAL A 309 28.11 -20.81 -19.72
N VAL A 310 28.86 -21.89 -19.93
CA VAL A 310 28.59 -23.19 -19.35
C VAL A 310 29.80 -23.71 -18.58
N GLY A 311 29.61 -24.04 -17.31
CA GLY A 311 30.61 -24.69 -16.49
C GLY A 311 30.67 -26.21 -16.72
N ALA A 312 31.88 -26.75 -16.68
CA ALA A 312 32.18 -28.19 -16.76
C ALA A 312 33.26 -28.55 -15.71
N GLU A 313 32.85 -28.68 -14.46
CA GLU A 313 33.77 -28.77 -13.32
C GLU A 313 34.59 -30.07 -13.22
N ARG A 314 34.25 -31.11 -14.00
CA ARG A 314 34.99 -32.38 -14.04
C ARG A 314 35.82 -32.57 -15.32
N ASP A 315 35.85 -31.57 -16.19
CA ASP A 315 36.76 -31.52 -17.34
C ASP A 315 38.20 -31.23 -16.88
N ALA A 316 38.96 -32.29 -16.59
CA ALA A 316 40.28 -32.22 -15.98
C ALA A 316 40.29 -31.46 -14.64
N SER A 317 40.77 -30.21 -14.62
CA SER A 317 40.75 -29.32 -13.44
C SER A 317 39.49 -28.43 -13.38
N GLY A 318 38.61 -28.61 -14.35
CA GLY A 318 37.46 -27.76 -14.65
C GLY A 318 37.68 -26.90 -15.90
N ALA A 319 36.62 -26.68 -16.66
CA ALA A 319 36.59 -25.83 -17.84
C ALA A 319 35.30 -24.97 -17.89
N VAL A 320 35.35 -23.91 -18.68
CA VAL A 320 34.17 -23.13 -19.06
C VAL A 320 34.08 -23.04 -20.58
N TYR A 321 32.88 -23.25 -21.10
CA TYR A 321 32.58 -23.16 -22.52
C TYR A 321 31.69 -21.94 -22.76
N VAL A 322 32.12 -21.07 -23.67
CA VAL A 322 31.42 -19.85 -24.04
C VAL A 322 30.87 -20.05 -25.45
N PHE A 323 29.55 -20.04 -25.56
CA PHE A 323 28.81 -20.13 -26.80
C PHE A 323 28.31 -18.73 -27.18
N THR A 324 28.59 -18.29 -28.39
CA THR A 324 28.06 -17.03 -28.94
C THR A 324 27.14 -17.32 -30.10
N ARG A 325 25.89 -16.89 -30.01
CA ARG A 325 24.87 -17.08 -31.04
C ARG A 325 25.29 -16.41 -32.34
N VAL A 326 24.95 -17.04 -33.47
CA VAL A 326 25.12 -16.50 -34.81
C VAL A 326 23.74 -16.43 -35.46
N GLY A 327 23.32 -15.23 -35.87
CA GLY A 327 21.96 -14.98 -36.35
C GLY A 327 20.95 -14.75 -35.22
N ASP A 328 19.67 -14.96 -35.52
CA ASP A 328 18.56 -14.61 -34.62
C ASP A 328 18.19 -15.74 -33.63
N ASP A 329 18.68 -16.96 -33.88
CA ASP A 329 18.26 -18.18 -33.17
C ASP A 329 19.48 -19.08 -32.88
N TRP A 330 19.34 -20.11 -32.02
CA TRP A 330 20.43 -21.02 -31.64
C TRP A 330 20.49 -22.31 -32.47
N LYS A 331 19.67 -22.44 -33.51
CA LYS A 331 19.48 -23.70 -34.27
C LYS A 331 19.76 -23.60 -35.77
N SER A 332 19.63 -22.42 -36.35
CA SER A 332 19.77 -22.16 -37.78
C SER A 332 21.24 -22.12 -38.20
N GLU A 333 22.09 -21.50 -37.39
CA GLU A 333 23.54 -21.49 -37.59
C GLU A 333 24.27 -22.01 -36.34
N PRO A 334 25.36 -22.80 -36.49
CA PRO A 334 26.14 -23.26 -35.35
C PRO A 334 26.73 -22.08 -34.56
N PRO A 335 26.60 -22.05 -33.23
CA PRO A 335 27.21 -20.99 -32.42
C PRO A 335 28.73 -21.05 -32.49
N GLN A 336 29.37 -19.91 -32.29
CA GLN A 336 30.82 -19.89 -32.04
C GLN A 336 31.09 -20.43 -30.65
N VAL A 337 32.09 -21.30 -30.51
CA VAL A 337 32.44 -21.93 -29.24
C VAL A 337 33.87 -21.60 -28.86
N LYS A 338 34.05 -21.06 -27.66
CA LYS A 338 35.35 -20.86 -27.04
C LYS A 338 35.42 -21.63 -25.73
N GLU A 339 36.47 -22.42 -25.60
CA GLU A 339 36.83 -23.06 -24.36
C GLU A 339 37.84 -22.20 -23.58
N ILE A 340 37.57 -22.03 -22.28
CA ILE A 340 38.38 -21.28 -21.33
C ILE A 340 38.85 -22.23 -20.23
N ARG A 341 40.17 -22.27 -20.02
CA ARG A 341 40.83 -23.00 -18.93
C ARG A 341 41.90 -22.12 -18.29
N VAL A 342 42.16 -22.37 -17.01
CA VAL A 342 43.28 -21.77 -16.27
C VAL A 342 44.38 -22.81 -16.06
N SER A 343 45.59 -22.49 -16.47
CA SER A 343 46.76 -23.37 -16.27
C SER A 343 47.22 -23.38 -14.81
N GLY A 344 47.67 -24.54 -14.31
CA GLY A 344 48.24 -24.66 -12.96
C GLY A 344 47.22 -24.97 -11.86
N LEU A 345 45.94 -25.07 -12.20
CA LEU A 345 44.91 -25.55 -11.27
C LEU A 345 45.17 -26.99 -10.80
N SER A 346 44.69 -27.30 -9.59
CA SER A 346 44.68 -28.69 -9.12
C SER A 346 43.66 -29.52 -9.89
N ALA A 347 43.88 -30.84 -9.99
CA ALA A 347 42.94 -31.74 -10.66
C ALA A 347 41.53 -31.76 -10.04
N ASN A 348 41.38 -31.27 -8.80
CA ASN A 348 40.09 -31.15 -8.13
C ASN A 348 39.68 -29.69 -7.93
N ALA A 349 40.27 -28.74 -8.66
CA ALA A 349 39.99 -27.31 -8.52
C ALA A 349 38.52 -26.98 -8.79
N TYR A 350 37.82 -27.81 -9.58
CA TYR A 350 36.41 -27.63 -9.94
C TYR A 350 36.15 -26.26 -10.55
N PHE A 351 37.05 -25.81 -11.43
CA PHE A 351 36.85 -24.58 -12.19
C PHE A 351 35.58 -24.70 -13.06
N GLY A 352 34.72 -23.68 -13.02
CA GLY A 352 33.41 -23.75 -13.67
C GLY A 352 32.30 -24.29 -12.77
N THR A 353 32.55 -24.52 -11.47
CA THR A 353 31.48 -24.89 -10.51
C THR A 353 30.41 -23.79 -10.37
N ALA A 354 30.80 -22.53 -10.57
CA ALA A 354 29.91 -21.38 -10.65
C ALA A 354 30.38 -20.44 -11.77
N VAL A 355 29.43 -19.91 -12.54
CA VAL A 355 29.69 -18.94 -13.62
C VAL A 355 28.68 -17.80 -13.53
N ALA A 356 29.12 -16.60 -13.90
CA ALA A 356 28.25 -15.45 -14.11
C ALA A 356 28.81 -14.61 -15.27
N ILE A 357 27.93 -13.97 -16.03
CA ILE A 357 28.30 -13.10 -17.17
C ILE A 357 27.51 -11.80 -17.09
N TYR A 358 28.19 -10.69 -17.40
CA TYR A 358 27.55 -9.41 -17.68
C TYR A 358 28.38 -8.71 -18.74
N GLU A 359 27.75 -8.31 -19.85
CA GLU A 359 28.39 -7.67 -20.98
C GLU A 359 29.64 -8.42 -21.48
N ASN A 360 30.83 -7.86 -21.24
CA ASN A 360 32.12 -8.37 -21.70
C ASN A 360 32.90 -9.12 -20.61
N ALA A 361 32.31 -9.35 -19.43
CA ALA A 361 32.99 -9.95 -18.29
C ALA A 361 32.33 -11.28 -17.86
N ILE A 362 33.16 -12.31 -17.69
CA ILE A 362 32.77 -13.60 -17.13
C ILE A 362 33.50 -13.80 -15.81
N VAL A 363 32.75 -14.14 -14.75
CA VAL A 363 33.31 -14.55 -13.46
C VAL A 363 33.14 -16.05 -13.31
N VAL A 364 34.22 -16.75 -12.96
CA VAL A 364 34.24 -18.21 -12.80
C VAL A 364 34.81 -18.61 -11.45
N GLY A 365 34.08 -19.45 -10.73
CA GLY A 365 34.53 -20.07 -9.48
C GLY A 365 35.44 -21.28 -9.68
N ALA A 366 36.43 -21.44 -8.80
CA ALA A 366 37.21 -22.66 -8.62
C ALA A 366 37.28 -23.03 -7.13
N HIS A 367 36.60 -24.10 -6.77
CA HIS A 367 36.31 -24.53 -5.39
C HIS A 367 37.56 -24.85 -4.54
N THR A 368 38.60 -25.48 -5.11
CA THR A 368 39.74 -25.98 -4.30
C THR A 368 41.12 -25.41 -4.68
N GLY A 369 41.18 -24.48 -5.63
CA GLY A 369 42.41 -23.73 -5.97
C GLY A 369 43.56 -24.54 -6.60
N VAL A 370 44.73 -23.89 -6.67
CA VAL A 370 45.99 -24.33 -7.33
C VAL A 370 46.66 -25.51 -6.61
N GLN A 371 47.37 -26.39 -7.34
CA GLN A 371 48.08 -27.54 -6.76
C GLN A 371 49.00 -27.14 -5.58
N GLY A 372 48.90 -27.86 -4.46
CA GLY A 372 49.83 -27.78 -3.33
C GLY A 372 49.56 -26.67 -2.31
N LYS A 373 48.36 -26.07 -2.29
CA LYS A 373 47.93 -25.10 -1.27
C LYS A 373 46.70 -25.60 -0.48
N LEU A 374 46.42 -24.96 0.67
CA LEU A 374 45.19 -25.13 1.46
C LEU A 374 43.95 -24.99 0.55
N ILE A 375 42.86 -25.70 0.84
CA ILE A 375 41.61 -25.65 0.06
C ILE A 375 40.87 -24.33 0.39
N HIS A 376 41.30 -23.20 -0.20
CA HIS A 376 40.69 -21.89 0.05
C HIS A 376 39.91 -21.33 -1.13
N GLY A 377 39.97 -21.99 -2.29
CA GLY A 377 39.27 -21.59 -3.51
C GLY A 377 39.79 -20.30 -4.15
N SER A 378 39.30 -19.99 -5.35
CA SER A 378 39.59 -18.75 -6.10
C SER A 378 38.43 -18.43 -7.03
N ALA A 379 38.25 -17.15 -7.38
CA ALA A 379 37.40 -16.75 -8.49
C ALA A 379 38.26 -16.09 -9.58
N TYR A 380 37.89 -16.27 -10.83
CA TYR A 380 38.61 -15.71 -11.98
C TYR A 380 37.69 -14.81 -12.76
N VAL A 381 38.16 -13.62 -13.09
CA VAL A 381 37.46 -12.67 -13.96
C VAL A 381 38.13 -12.71 -15.33
N PHE A 382 37.35 -12.98 -16.36
CA PHE A 382 37.74 -12.94 -17.76
C PHE A 382 37.05 -11.76 -18.44
N GLU A 383 37.81 -10.90 -19.10
CA GLU A 383 37.27 -9.75 -19.82
C GLU A 383 37.58 -9.91 -21.32
N LYS A 384 36.52 -9.91 -22.13
CA LYS A 384 36.60 -10.05 -23.60
C LYS A 384 37.39 -8.89 -24.21
N GLN A 385 38.34 -9.21 -25.08
CA GLN A 385 39.12 -8.24 -25.83
C GLN A 385 38.68 -8.25 -27.30
N GLY A 386 38.10 -7.15 -27.77
CA GLY A 386 37.45 -7.10 -29.09
C GLY A 386 36.07 -7.76 -29.10
N ASP A 387 35.66 -8.29 -30.25
CA ASP A 387 34.27 -8.74 -30.45
C ASP A 387 34.02 -10.20 -30.03
N HIS A 388 35.09 -11.01 -29.96
CA HIS A 388 35.02 -12.45 -29.70
C HIS A 388 35.80 -12.85 -28.45
N TRP A 389 35.37 -13.92 -27.79
CA TRP A 389 36.08 -14.52 -26.66
C TRP A 389 37.39 -15.25 -27.04
N SER A 390 37.86 -15.11 -28.29
CA SER A 390 39.16 -15.65 -28.72
C SER A 390 40.32 -15.05 -27.93
N ASP A 391 40.19 -13.76 -27.58
CA ASP A 391 41.16 -12.96 -26.87
C ASP A 391 40.51 -12.38 -25.60
N TYR A 392 41.16 -12.57 -24.45
CA TYR A 392 40.67 -12.08 -23.16
C TYR A 392 41.82 -11.79 -22.21
N SER A 393 41.59 -10.88 -21.27
CA SER A 393 42.41 -10.76 -20.05
C SER A 393 41.83 -11.66 -18.95
N VAL A 394 42.70 -12.14 -18.04
CA VAL A 394 42.29 -12.91 -16.87
C VAL A 394 42.89 -12.32 -15.60
N ARG A 395 42.08 -12.18 -14.56
CA ARG A 395 42.49 -11.76 -13.21
C ARG A 395 41.98 -12.78 -12.19
N GLU A 396 42.88 -13.26 -11.34
CA GLU A 396 42.54 -14.10 -10.20
C GLU A 396 42.13 -13.21 -9.01
N LEU A 397 41.01 -13.56 -8.40
CA LEU A 397 40.50 -13.04 -7.14
C LEU A 397 40.70 -14.11 -6.07
N VAL A 398 41.43 -13.73 -5.02
CA VAL A 398 41.70 -14.59 -3.87
C VAL A 398 41.19 -13.95 -2.60
N HIS A 399 40.81 -14.77 -1.63
CA HIS A 399 40.52 -14.28 -0.28
C HIS A 399 41.80 -13.64 0.31
N PRO A 400 41.74 -12.43 0.90
CA PRO A 400 42.93 -11.73 1.40
C PRO A 400 43.57 -12.42 2.62
N VAL A 401 42.83 -13.26 3.34
CA VAL A 401 43.29 -14.00 4.52
C VAL A 401 42.73 -15.43 4.46
N PRO A 402 43.20 -16.28 3.55
CA PRO A 402 42.59 -17.59 3.28
C PRO A 402 42.78 -18.57 4.44
N ASP A 403 41.72 -19.31 4.78
CA ASP A 403 41.72 -20.45 5.69
C ASP A 403 41.35 -21.75 4.97
N TYR A 404 41.55 -22.88 5.64
CA TYR A 404 41.16 -24.20 5.16
C TYR A 404 39.64 -24.29 5.05
N ASP A 405 39.14 -24.80 3.93
CA ASP A 405 37.71 -24.94 3.61
C ASP A 405 36.93 -23.62 3.47
N ASP A 406 37.60 -22.51 3.11
CA ASP A 406 36.93 -21.24 2.80
C ASP A 406 36.12 -21.28 1.50
N TYR A 407 36.50 -22.16 0.56
CA TYR A 407 35.80 -22.39 -0.70
C TYR A 407 35.47 -21.10 -1.49
N PHE A 408 36.39 -20.13 -1.49
CA PHE A 408 36.19 -18.87 -2.20
C PHE A 408 35.90 -19.14 -3.69
N GLY A 409 34.86 -18.49 -4.22
CA GLY A 409 34.39 -18.74 -5.59
C GLY A 409 33.39 -19.90 -5.72
N ASP A 410 32.93 -20.56 -4.64
CA ASP A 410 31.84 -21.56 -4.74
C ASP A 410 30.55 -20.98 -5.34
N LYS A 411 30.31 -19.68 -5.15
CA LYS A 411 29.23 -18.91 -5.81
C LYS A 411 29.81 -17.60 -6.32
N VAL A 412 29.35 -17.19 -7.50
CA VAL A 412 29.76 -15.94 -8.14
C VAL A 412 28.53 -15.23 -8.69
N ALA A 413 28.59 -13.90 -8.69
CA ALA A 413 27.62 -13.03 -9.33
C ALA A 413 28.37 -11.81 -9.86
N ILE A 414 27.85 -11.19 -10.90
CA ILE A 414 28.37 -9.95 -11.50
C ILE A 414 27.19 -9.10 -11.96
N TYR A 415 27.31 -7.79 -11.76
CA TYR A 415 26.38 -6.79 -12.27
C TYR A 415 27.10 -5.46 -12.42
N GLY A 416 26.87 -4.78 -13.55
CA GLY A 416 27.54 -3.51 -13.86
C GLY A 416 28.98 -3.66 -14.32
N GLU A 417 29.63 -2.53 -14.61
CA GLU A 417 31.06 -2.51 -14.98
C GLU A 417 31.95 -2.79 -13.74
N LEU A 418 33.01 -3.59 -13.94
CA LEU A 418 33.95 -4.06 -12.91
C LEU A 418 35.11 -3.12 -12.60
#